data_AF-A0AA85B1X0-F1
#
_entry.id   AF-A0AA85B1X0-F1
#
_cell.length_a   1.000
_cell.length_b   1.000
_cell.length_c   1.000
_cell.angle_alpha   90.00
_cell.angle_beta   90.00
_cell.angle_gamma   90.00
#
_symmetry.space_group_name_H-M   'P 1'
#
loop_
_entity.id
_entity.type
_entity.pdbx_description
1 polymer ?
#
loop_
_entity_poly.entity_id
_entity_poly.type
_entity_poly.pdbx_seq_one_letter_code
_entity_poly.pdbx_strand_id
1 'polypeptide(L)'
;MYLVCLRTIKGSKPGYSMGKRTWEYTTVMRKAPYDKNAPRRPLSAFMLFMKKRRQESEYIASQSFSDRNRIIATEWAALSAEEKQKWLASNETVNANGPKAGCKRPVKQISHTKNNDIEADCKISIFTHEFLEYNRLREVILRQLKKHVSQLEEETALLSKHVENLVNAENRTKNQITTTKELLTNEENLLKQLCKELTIALSDVTLSNNTSDISLKGIERITETSVESFLSRLESLKNSSSYLELSSKIIQSIRLACQKKTIKLLTYEIN
;
A
#
# COMPACT_ATOMS: atom_id res chain seq x y z
N MET A 1 5.59 14.62 -41.16
CA MET A 1 4.91 14.61 -42.46
C MET A 1 4.93 13.19 -42.99
N TYR A 2 3.75 12.69 -43.38
CA TYR A 2 3.47 11.73 -44.48
C TYR A 2 4.54 10.65 -44.80
N LEU A 3 4.23 9.36 -44.91
CA LEU A 3 3.32 8.77 -45.90
C LEU A 3 3.05 7.30 -45.53
N VAL A 4 1.79 6.90 -45.41
CA VAL A 4 0.98 6.18 -46.41
C VAL A 4 1.23 4.66 -46.43
N CYS A 5 0.33 3.99 -45.72
CA CYS A 5 -0.02 2.60 -45.83
C CYS A 5 -0.94 2.41 -47.05
N LEU A 6 -0.59 1.55 -48.00
CA LEU A 6 -1.52 1.03 -49.02
C LEU A 6 -1.06 -0.36 -49.51
N ARG A 7 -1.82 -1.40 -49.14
CA ARG A 7 -2.14 -2.52 -50.05
C ARG A 7 -3.38 -3.30 -49.59
N THR A 8 -4.52 -2.87 -50.12
CA THR A 8 -5.62 -3.63 -50.77
C THR A 8 -5.86 -5.09 -50.38
N ILE A 9 -7.01 -5.40 -49.73
CA ILE A 9 -8.32 -5.85 -50.27
C ILE A 9 -8.43 -7.35 -50.63
N LYS A 10 -9.16 -8.08 -49.78
CA LYS A 10 -10.26 -9.02 -50.10
C LYS A 10 -11.24 -8.88 -48.91
N GLY A 11 -12.47 -8.38 -49.00
CA GLY A 11 -13.54 -8.70 -49.93
C GLY A 11 -14.49 -9.70 -49.26
N SER A 12 -15.48 -9.24 -48.48
CA SER A 12 -16.83 -9.85 -48.35
C SER A 12 -17.71 -9.04 -47.37
N LYS A 13 -18.78 -8.42 -47.86
CA LYS A 13 -20.03 -8.19 -47.08
C LYS A 13 -20.90 -9.41 -47.41
N PRO A 14 -21.72 -9.99 -46.50
CA PRO A 14 -22.91 -9.29 -45.97
C PRO A 14 -23.43 -9.80 -44.60
N GLY A 15 -24.50 -9.18 -44.10
CA GLY A 15 -25.45 -9.86 -43.21
C GLY A 15 -25.81 -9.11 -41.93
N TYR A 16 -26.83 -8.23 -42.01
CA TYR A 16 -27.63 -7.90 -40.83
C TYR A 16 -28.43 -9.14 -40.45
N SER A 17 -28.01 -9.82 -39.37
CA SER A 17 -28.83 -10.84 -38.71
C SER A 17 -29.16 -10.36 -37.31
N MET A 18 -30.46 -10.17 -37.06
CA MET A 18 -31.03 -10.00 -35.73
C MET A 18 -30.72 -11.26 -34.90
N GLY A 19 -29.62 -11.20 -34.16
CA GLY A 19 -29.18 -12.24 -33.24
C GLY A 19 -30.15 -12.35 -32.08
N LYS A 20 -30.96 -13.42 -32.09
CA LYS A 20 -31.71 -13.87 -30.91
C LYS A 20 -30.71 -14.00 -29.75
N ARG A 21 -30.92 -13.27 -28.66
CA ARG A 21 -30.16 -13.45 -27.42
C ARG A 21 -30.47 -14.83 -26.84
N THR A 22 -29.73 -15.84 -27.28
CA THR A 22 -29.61 -17.09 -26.55
C THR A 22 -28.74 -16.79 -25.34
N TRP A 23 -29.30 -16.92 -24.15
CA TRP A 23 -28.52 -16.95 -22.92
C TRP A 23 -27.60 -18.17 -23.01
N GLU A 24 -26.35 -17.97 -23.40
CA GLU A 24 -25.34 -19.02 -23.29
C GLU A 24 -25.15 -19.32 -21.80
N TYR A 25 -25.69 -20.45 -21.35
CA TYR A 25 -25.37 -21.07 -20.07
C TYR A 25 -23.93 -21.64 -20.13
N THR A 26 -22.92 -20.78 -20.23
CA THR A 26 -21.52 -21.23 -20.28
C THR A 26 -20.62 -20.33 -19.43
N THR A 27 -20.93 -20.26 -18.14
CA THR A 27 -19.87 -20.21 -17.12
C THR A 27 -20.45 -20.69 -15.81
N VAL A 28 -20.22 -21.97 -15.51
CA VAL A 28 -20.35 -22.45 -14.13
C VAL A 28 -19.30 -21.68 -13.33
N MET A 29 -19.71 -20.60 -12.66
CA MET A 29 -18.87 -19.87 -11.72
C MET A 29 -18.37 -20.87 -10.69
N ARG A 30 -17.13 -21.35 -10.84
CA ARG A 30 -16.53 -22.27 -9.88
C ARG A 30 -16.49 -21.54 -8.53
N LYS A 31 -17.05 -22.17 -7.49
CA LYS A 31 -17.00 -21.62 -6.13
C LYS A 31 -15.53 -21.29 -5.81
N ALA A 32 -15.30 -20.11 -5.25
CA ALA A 32 -13.96 -19.67 -4.87
C ALA A 32 -13.24 -20.78 -4.07
N PRO A 33 -11.92 -20.99 -4.29
CA PRO A 33 -11.15 -21.98 -3.56
C PRO A 33 -11.36 -21.87 -2.05
N TYR A 34 -11.61 -22.99 -1.39
CA TYR A 34 -11.87 -23.04 0.04
C TYR A 34 -10.59 -22.75 0.83
N ASP A 35 -10.55 -21.62 1.54
CA ASP A 35 -9.47 -21.29 2.47
C ASP A 35 -9.58 -22.15 3.74
N LYS A 36 -8.52 -22.92 4.03
CA LYS A 36 -8.45 -23.80 5.21
C LYS A 36 -8.40 -23.03 6.52
N ASN A 37 -7.88 -21.80 6.52
CA ASN A 37 -7.72 -20.95 7.70
C ASN A 37 -8.87 -19.94 7.87
N ALA A 38 -9.83 -19.88 6.93
CA ALA A 38 -10.96 -18.98 7.05
C ALA A 38 -11.91 -19.41 8.20
N PRO A 39 -12.34 -18.48 9.06
CA PRO A 39 -13.28 -18.80 10.13
C PRO A 39 -14.60 -19.30 9.53
N ARG A 40 -15.08 -20.44 10.03
CA ARG A 40 -16.37 -21.00 9.60
C ARG A 40 -17.51 -20.09 10.07
N ARG A 41 -18.59 -20.06 9.30
CA ARG A 41 -19.81 -19.35 9.70
C ARG A 41 -20.34 -19.92 11.03
N PRO A 42 -20.88 -19.07 11.91
CA PRO A 42 -21.53 -19.54 13.14
C PRO A 42 -22.72 -20.44 12.78
N LEU A 43 -22.95 -21.46 13.59
CA LEU A 43 -24.03 -22.42 13.39
C LEU A 43 -25.37 -21.78 13.76
N SER A 44 -26.36 -21.86 12.87
CA SER A 44 -27.75 -21.46 13.16
C SER A 44 -28.32 -22.21 14.37
N ALA A 45 -29.31 -21.62 15.05
CA ALA A 45 -30.02 -22.21 16.19
C ALA A 45 -30.48 -23.67 15.94
N PHE A 46 -31.03 -23.96 14.75
CA PHE A 46 -31.42 -25.33 14.37
C PHE A 46 -30.22 -26.28 14.28
N MET A 47 -29.07 -25.82 13.78
CA MET A 47 -27.85 -26.63 13.67
C MET A 47 -27.23 -26.91 15.05
N LEU A 48 -27.35 -25.97 16.00
CA LEU A 48 -26.96 -26.19 17.39
C LEU A 48 -27.85 -27.23 18.06
N PHE A 49 -29.17 -27.13 17.86
CA PHE A 49 -30.12 -28.14 18.31
C PHE A 49 -29.81 -29.52 17.71
N MET A 50 -29.62 -29.60 16.40
CA MET A 50 -29.24 -30.85 15.72
C MET A 50 -27.92 -31.43 16.25
N LYS A 51 -26.94 -30.60 16.58
CA LYS A 51 -25.69 -31.06 17.20
C LYS A 51 -25.94 -31.66 18.58
N LYS A 52 -26.77 -31.00 19.41
CA LYS A 52 -27.11 -31.49 20.75
C LYS A 52 -27.90 -32.80 20.70
N ARG A 53 -28.93 -32.88 19.84
CA ARG A 53 -29.75 -34.10 19.68
C ARG A 53 -28.94 -35.31 19.24
N ARG A 54 -27.92 -35.09 18.39
CA ARG A 54 -26.96 -36.15 18.01
C ARG A 54 -26.07 -36.62 19.16
N GLN A 55 -25.80 -35.77 20.16
CA GLN A 55 -25.01 -36.16 21.34
C GLN A 55 -25.86 -36.87 22.40
N GLU A 56 -27.15 -36.56 22.47
CA GLU A 56 -28.07 -37.13 23.46
C GLU A 56 -28.61 -38.50 23.07
N SER A 57 -28.63 -38.83 21.78
CA SER A 57 -29.19 -40.08 21.29
C SER A 57 -28.24 -40.78 20.32
N GLU A 58 -27.62 -41.87 20.79
CA GLU A 58 -26.78 -42.76 19.98
C GLU A 58 -27.57 -43.38 18.81
N TYR A 59 -28.86 -43.60 19.02
CA TYR A 59 -29.77 -44.05 17.97
C TYR A 59 -29.87 -43.01 16.84
N ILE A 60 -30.11 -41.74 17.15
CA ILE A 60 -30.16 -40.66 16.14
C ILE A 60 -28.79 -40.46 15.49
N ALA A 61 -27.69 -40.63 16.24
CA ALA A 61 -26.33 -40.51 15.73
C ALA A 61 -26.00 -41.57 14.67
N SER A 62 -26.44 -42.81 14.88
CA SER A 62 -26.21 -43.98 14.03
C SER A 62 -27.14 -44.07 12.80
N GLN A 63 -28.25 -43.32 12.78
CA GLN A 63 -29.12 -43.25 11.60
C GLN A 63 -28.43 -42.63 10.38
N SER A 64 -28.94 -42.98 9.19
CA SER A 64 -28.50 -42.39 7.92
C SER A 64 -28.66 -40.86 7.93
N PHE A 65 -27.83 -40.14 7.16
CA PHE A 65 -27.90 -38.66 7.12
C PHE A 65 -29.31 -38.14 6.82
N SER A 66 -30.02 -38.81 5.91
CA SER A 66 -31.38 -38.44 5.51
C SER A 66 -32.39 -38.68 6.64
N ASP A 67 -32.37 -39.88 7.24
CA ASP A 67 -33.32 -40.24 8.29
C ASP A 67 -33.08 -39.44 9.57
N ARG A 68 -31.82 -39.22 9.93
CA ARG A 68 -31.42 -38.35 11.03
C ARG A 68 -31.94 -36.93 10.86
N ASN A 69 -31.76 -36.34 9.68
CA ASN A 69 -32.24 -34.99 9.42
C ASN A 69 -33.76 -34.91 9.44
N ARG A 70 -34.47 -35.94 8.96
CA ARG A 70 -35.92 -36.03 9.01
C ARG A 70 -36.42 -36.07 10.47
N ILE A 71 -35.87 -36.96 11.29
CA ILE A 71 -36.23 -37.10 12.71
C ILE A 71 -35.98 -35.78 13.47
N ILE A 72 -34.80 -35.18 13.31
CA ILE A 72 -34.45 -33.94 14.02
C ILE A 72 -35.30 -32.76 13.53
N ALA A 73 -35.63 -32.70 12.23
CA ALA A 73 -36.52 -31.65 11.71
C ALA A 73 -37.93 -31.79 12.27
N THR A 74 -38.45 -33.02 12.42
CA THR A 74 -39.76 -33.26 13.05
C THR A 74 -39.76 -32.88 14.53
N GLU A 75 -38.70 -33.22 15.27
CA GLU A 75 -38.55 -32.81 16.68
C GLU A 75 -38.46 -31.28 16.81
N TRP A 76 -37.67 -30.63 15.95
CA TRP A 76 -37.57 -29.18 15.94
C TRP A 76 -38.90 -28.50 15.60
N ALA A 77 -39.68 -29.06 14.67
CA ALA A 77 -41.01 -28.54 14.37
C ALA A 77 -41.93 -28.62 15.60
N ALA A 78 -41.87 -29.73 16.35
CA ALA A 78 -42.68 -29.99 17.54
C ALA A 78 -42.29 -29.17 18.79
N LEU A 79 -41.06 -28.63 18.87
CA LEU A 79 -40.63 -27.79 20.00
C LEU A 79 -41.50 -26.52 20.15
N SER A 80 -41.72 -26.15 21.41
CA SER A 80 -42.41 -24.91 21.79
C SER A 80 -41.61 -23.66 21.38
N ALA A 81 -42.28 -22.51 21.36
CA ALA A 81 -41.64 -21.23 21.02
C ALA A 81 -40.54 -20.85 22.04
N GLU A 82 -40.76 -21.16 23.32
CA GLU A 82 -39.84 -20.87 24.42
C GLU A 82 -38.55 -21.69 24.31
N GLU A 83 -38.67 -22.98 23.98
CA GLU A 83 -37.50 -23.86 23.78
C GLU A 83 -36.69 -23.44 22.56
N LYS A 84 -37.36 -23.04 21.46
CA LYS A 84 -36.71 -22.49 20.27
C LYS A 84 -35.97 -21.18 20.60
N GLN A 85 -36.52 -20.35 21.46
CA GLN A 85 -35.92 -19.08 21.88
C GLN A 85 -34.60 -19.29 22.65
N LYS A 86 -34.49 -20.35 23.46
CA LYS A 86 -33.22 -20.75 24.11
C LYS A 86 -32.11 -21.05 23.10
N TRP A 87 -32.47 -21.70 21.98
CA TRP A 87 -31.52 -21.99 20.90
C TRP A 87 -31.16 -20.75 20.07
N LEU A 88 -32.09 -19.81 19.89
CA LEU A 88 -31.82 -18.52 19.26
C LEU A 88 -30.86 -17.67 20.10
N ALA A 89 -31.08 -17.58 21.42
CA ALA A 89 -30.17 -16.89 22.34
C ALA A 89 -28.77 -17.55 22.38
N SER A 90 -28.71 -18.89 22.36
CA SER A 90 -27.44 -19.63 22.29
C SER A 90 -26.70 -19.44 20.96
N ASN A 91 -27.43 -19.21 19.86
CA ASN A 91 -26.84 -18.87 18.56
C ASN A 91 -26.24 -17.44 18.58
N GLU A 92 -26.91 -16.50 19.24
CA GLU A 92 -26.43 -15.12 19.39
C GLU A 92 -25.13 -15.04 20.21
N THR A 93 -25.01 -15.79 21.31
CA THR A 93 -23.79 -15.82 22.13
C THR A 93 -22.59 -16.45 21.38
N VAL A 94 -22.83 -17.48 20.57
CA VAL A 94 -21.80 -18.11 19.73
C VAL A 94 -21.36 -17.18 18.59
N ASN A 95 -22.28 -16.39 18.03
CA ASN A 95 -21.98 -15.40 17.00
C ASN A 95 -21.20 -14.19 17.54
N ALA A 96 -21.40 -13.82 18.82
CA ALA A 96 -20.69 -12.73 19.49
C ALA A 96 -19.18 -13.04 19.73
N ASN A 97 -18.83 -14.31 19.93
CA ASN A 97 -17.48 -14.76 20.31
C ASN A 97 -16.63 -15.26 19.12
N GLY A 98 -17.14 -15.23 17.89
CA GLY A 98 -16.42 -15.71 16.69
C GLY A 98 -15.70 -14.61 15.90
N PRO A 99 -14.63 -14.93 15.14
CA PRO A 99 -14.00 -13.97 14.23
C PRO A 99 -15.01 -13.50 13.17
N LYS A 100 -15.31 -12.20 13.15
CA LYS A 100 -16.29 -11.58 12.24
C LYS A 100 -15.77 -11.60 10.80
N ALA A 101 -16.09 -12.65 10.03
CA ALA A 101 -15.87 -12.64 8.58
C ALA A 101 -16.83 -11.65 7.91
N GLY A 102 -16.27 -10.59 7.30
CA GLY A 102 -16.97 -9.52 6.61
C GLY A 102 -17.68 -9.97 5.33
N CYS A 103 -18.83 -10.63 5.48
CA CYS A 103 -19.80 -10.81 4.40
C CYS A 103 -21.22 -10.70 4.99
N LYS A 104 -21.62 -9.48 5.34
CA LYS A 104 -23.02 -9.17 5.69
C LYS A 104 -23.84 -9.20 4.41
N ARG A 105 -24.46 -10.34 4.08
CA ARG A 105 -25.69 -10.31 3.27
C ARG A 105 -26.83 -9.83 4.17
N PRO A 106 -27.72 -8.96 3.69
CA PRO A 106 -28.84 -8.48 4.51
C PRO A 106 -29.74 -9.66 4.84
N VAL A 107 -29.78 -10.02 6.12
CA VAL A 107 -30.78 -10.94 6.67
C VAL A 107 -32.05 -10.12 6.79
N LYS A 108 -33.03 -10.36 5.90
CA LYS A 108 -34.41 -9.95 6.20
C LYS A 108 -34.83 -10.70 7.45
N GLN A 109 -35.07 -9.96 8.52
CA GLN A 109 -35.76 -10.43 9.72
C GLN A 109 -37.11 -11.00 9.28
N ILE A 110 -37.24 -12.33 9.32
CA ILE A 110 -38.55 -12.98 9.31
C ILE A 110 -38.88 -13.13 10.79
N SER A 111 -39.62 -12.16 11.32
CA SER A 111 -40.29 -12.29 12.61
C SER A 111 -41.36 -13.38 12.48
N HIS A 112 -41.18 -14.48 13.20
CA HIS A 112 -42.26 -15.43 13.44
C HIS A 112 -43.18 -14.86 14.53
N THR A 113 -44.15 -14.04 14.14
CA THR A 113 -45.35 -13.80 14.93
C THR A 113 -46.41 -14.80 14.44
N LYS A 114 -46.69 -15.83 15.27
CA LYS A 114 -47.85 -16.70 15.07
C LYS A 114 -49.09 -15.89 15.44
N ASN A 115 -49.89 -15.51 14.45
CA ASN A 115 -51.33 -15.28 14.58
C ASN A 115 -51.95 -15.53 13.19
N ASN A 116 -53.08 -16.22 13.19
CA ASN A 116 -53.70 -16.91 12.04
C ASN A 116 -54.30 -15.99 10.95
N ASP A 117 -53.79 -14.77 10.76
CA ASP A 117 -54.33 -13.80 9.80
C ASP A 117 -53.39 -13.48 8.61
N ILE A 118 -52.20 -14.10 8.55
CA ILE A 118 -51.16 -13.80 7.54
C ILE A 118 -51.37 -14.56 6.20
N GLU A 119 -52.38 -15.43 6.10
CA GLU A 119 -52.66 -16.12 4.83
C GLU A 119 -53.29 -15.20 3.77
N ALA A 120 -53.80 -14.03 4.18
CA ALA A 120 -54.30 -12.99 3.29
C ALA A 120 -53.24 -11.96 2.85
N ASP A 121 -52.21 -11.70 3.68
CA ASP A 121 -51.32 -10.53 3.51
C ASP A 121 -50.03 -10.81 2.71
N CYS A 122 -49.72 -12.08 2.45
CA CYS A 122 -48.67 -12.48 1.49
C CYS A 122 -49.25 -13.05 0.18
N LYS A 123 -50.57 -12.94 -0.02
CA LYS A 123 -51.24 -13.31 -1.26
C LYS A 123 -51.55 -12.07 -2.09
N ILE A 124 -50.54 -11.22 -2.26
CA ILE A 124 -50.57 -10.20 -3.29
C ILE A 124 -50.62 -10.96 -4.61
N SER A 125 -51.82 -11.04 -5.21
CA SER A 125 -52.01 -11.75 -6.47
C SER A 125 -51.02 -11.16 -7.47
N ILE A 126 -50.25 -12.01 -8.15
CA ILE A 126 -49.44 -11.59 -9.28
C ILE A 126 -50.37 -10.76 -10.19
N PHE A 127 -50.03 -9.50 -10.44
CA PHE A 127 -50.87 -8.49 -11.13
C PHE A 127 -51.84 -7.61 -10.30
N THR A 128 -51.77 -7.54 -8.97
CA THR A 128 -52.40 -6.42 -8.25
C THR A 128 -51.64 -5.10 -8.49
N HIS A 129 -52.35 -3.97 -8.35
CA HIS A 129 -51.76 -2.63 -8.47
C HIS A 129 -50.56 -2.43 -7.52
N GLU A 130 -50.65 -2.96 -6.29
CA GLU A 130 -49.58 -2.89 -5.30
C GLU A 130 -48.33 -3.70 -5.69
N PHE A 131 -48.52 -4.91 -6.28
CA PHE A 131 -47.41 -5.70 -6.81
C PHE A 131 -46.68 -4.98 -7.96
N LEU A 132 -47.45 -4.40 -8.88
CA LEU A 132 -46.91 -3.68 -10.03
C LEU A 132 -46.13 -2.44 -9.58
N GLU A 133 -46.64 -1.68 -8.62
CA GLU A 133 -45.94 -0.49 -8.10
C GLU A 133 -44.69 -0.86 -7.30
N TYR A 134 -44.75 -1.91 -6.47
CA TYR A 134 -43.56 -2.45 -5.79
C TYR A 134 -42.49 -2.91 -6.78
N ASN A 135 -42.88 -3.61 -7.86
CA ASN A 135 -41.94 -4.05 -8.89
C ASN A 135 -41.32 -2.84 -9.61
N ARG A 136 -42.13 -1.85 -9.99
CA ARG A 136 -41.68 -0.60 -10.61
C ARG A 136 -40.67 0.14 -9.72
N LEU A 137 -40.98 0.35 -8.44
CA LEU A 137 -40.07 1.00 -7.49
C LEU A 137 -38.78 0.20 -7.30
N ARG A 138 -38.88 -1.12 -7.20
CA ARG A 138 -37.70 -2.00 -7.13
C ARG A 138 -36.82 -1.87 -8.38
N GLU A 139 -37.40 -1.82 -9.57
CA GLU A 139 -36.64 -1.63 -10.81
C GLU A 139 -36.00 -0.23 -10.88
N VAL A 140 -36.67 0.81 -10.39
CA VAL A 140 -36.08 2.16 -10.27
C VAL A 140 -34.88 2.14 -9.33
N ILE A 141 -35.01 1.54 -8.14
CA ILE A 141 -33.91 1.41 -7.17
C ILE A 141 -32.76 0.60 -7.76
N LEU A 142 -33.04 -0.53 -8.44
CA LEU A 142 -32.00 -1.33 -9.10
C LEU A 142 -31.27 -0.56 -10.19
N ARG A 143 -31.97 0.28 -10.96
CA ARG A 143 -31.35 1.17 -11.96
C ARG A 143 -30.47 2.22 -11.30
N GLN A 144 -30.95 2.86 -10.22
CA GLN A 144 -30.17 3.82 -9.46
C GLN A 144 -28.91 3.18 -8.86
N LEU A 145 -29.03 2.02 -8.22
CA LEU A 145 -27.90 1.28 -7.66
C LEU A 145 -26.88 0.90 -8.73
N LYS A 146 -27.33 0.40 -9.89
CA LYS A 146 -26.43 0.10 -11.02
C LYS A 146 -25.69 1.36 -11.51
N LYS A 147 -26.38 2.50 -11.58
CA LYS A 147 -25.76 3.79 -11.93
C LYS A 147 -24.70 4.19 -10.91
N HIS A 148 -25.01 4.10 -9.61
CA HIS A 148 -24.05 4.44 -8.55
C HIS A 148 -22.84 3.49 -8.54
N VAL A 149 -23.03 2.20 -8.79
CA VAL A 149 -21.92 1.24 -8.93
C VAL A 149 -21.01 1.66 -10.08
N SER A 150 -21.57 1.96 -11.25
CA SER A 150 -20.79 2.42 -12.41
C SER A 150 -20.04 3.73 -12.12
N GLN A 151 -20.63 4.66 -11.39
CA GLN A 151 -19.97 5.92 -11.01
C GLN A 151 -18.80 5.69 -10.06
N LEU A 152 -18.99 4.85 -9.03
CA LEU A 152 -17.94 4.52 -8.08
C LEU A 152 -16.79 3.74 -8.74
N GLU A 153 -17.10 2.86 -9.69
CA GLU A 153 -16.09 2.16 -10.49
C GLU A 153 -15.25 3.16 -11.32
N GLU A 154 -15.88 4.16 -11.93
CA GLU A 154 -15.20 5.23 -12.66
C GLU A 154 -14.32 6.09 -11.74
N GLU A 155 -14.85 6.55 -10.61
CA GLU A 155 -14.09 7.33 -9.61
C GLU A 155 -12.89 6.55 -9.07
N THR A 156 -13.07 5.24 -8.80
CA THR A 156 -11.98 4.36 -8.35
C THR A 156 -10.90 4.23 -9.41
N ALA A 157 -11.27 4.11 -10.70
CA ALA A 157 -10.32 4.06 -11.79
C ALA A 157 -9.54 5.38 -11.95
N LEU A 158 -10.21 6.52 -11.82
CA LEU A 158 -9.58 7.85 -11.85
C LEU A 158 -8.60 8.03 -10.69
N LEU A 159 -9.02 7.66 -9.47
CA LEU A 159 -8.17 7.74 -8.29
C LEU A 159 -6.94 6.83 -8.40
N SER A 160 -7.12 5.60 -8.89
CA SER A 160 -6.01 4.68 -9.14
C SER A 160 -4.98 5.28 -10.09
N LYS A 161 -5.42 5.96 -11.16
CA LYS A 161 -4.53 6.64 -12.10
C LYS A 161 -3.81 7.83 -11.45
N HIS A 162 -4.48 8.58 -10.58
CA HIS A 162 -3.83 9.68 -9.87
C HIS A 162 -2.73 9.18 -8.92
N VAL A 163 -3.01 8.09 -8.19
CA VAL A 163 -2.02 7.43 -7.34
C VAL A 163 -0.82 6.97 -8.16
N GLU A 164 -1.04 6.35 -9.34
CA GLU A 164 0.05 5.95 -10.24
C GLU A 164 0.91 7.14 -10.68
N ASN A 165 0.28 8.27 -11.05
CA ASN A 165 0.99 9.49 -11.41
C ASN A 165 1.84 10.05 -10.25
N LEU A 166 1.30 10.03 -9.02
CA LEU A 166 2.02 10.46 -7.82
C LEU A 166 3.21 9.55 -7.52
N VAL A 167 3.03 8.23 -7.60
CA VAL A 167 4.13 7.25 -7.43
C VAL A 167 5.22 7.47 -8.49
N ASN A 168 4.84 7.75 -9.73
CA ASN A 168 5.81 8.07 -10.78
C ASN A 168 6.57 9.37 -10.51
N ALA A 169 5.91 10.40 -9.98
CA ALA A 169 6.55 11.65 -9.58
C ALA A 169 7.50 11.43 -8.38
N GLU A 170 7.07 10.66 -7.38
CA GLU A 170 7.88 10.27 -6.23
C GLU A 170 9.16 9.56 -6.67
N ASN A 171 9.05 8.57 -7.56
CA ASN A 171 10.20 7.83 -8.09
C ASN A 171 11.20 8.75 -8.81
N ARG A 172 10.73 9.72 -9.59
CA ARG A 172 11.61 10.70 -10.25
C ARG A 172 12.36 11.56 -9.24
N THR A 173 11.66 12.11 -8.26
CA THR A 173 12.27 12.93 -7.21
C THR A 173 13.24 12.12 -6.38
N LYS A 174 12.89 10.87 -6.05
CA LYS A 174 13.77 9.96 -5.31
C LYS A 174 15.07 9.69 -6.08
N ASN A 175 14.98 9.44 -7.39
CA ASN A 175 16.15 9.24 -8.24
C ASN A 175 17.02 10.50 -8.32
N GLN A 176 16.42 11.69 -8.42
CA GLN A 176 17.17 12.95 -8.37
C GLN A 176 17.89 13.12 -7.04
N ILE A 177 17.21 12.86 -5.92
CA ILE A 177 17.80 12.93 -4.58
C ILE A 177 18.97 11.95 -4.46
N THR A 178 18.84 10.70 -4.92
CA THR A 178 19.95 9.74 -4.86
C THR A 178 21.14 10.22 -5.68
N THR A 179 20.94 10.70 -6.91
CA THR A 179 22.02 11.24 -7.74
C THR A 179 22.70 12.44 -7.08
N THR A 180 21.94 13.41 -6.56
CA THR A 180 22.52 14.57 -5.87
C THR A 180 23.29 14.19 -4.61
N LYS A 181 22.83 13.19 -3.86
CA LYS A 181 23.54 12.66 -2.69
C LYS A 181 24.83 11.98 -3.08
N GLU A 182 24.83 11.17 -4.14
CA GLU A 182 26.05 10.54 -4.66
C GLU A 182 27.08 11.58 -5.11
N LEU A 183 26.64 12.61 -5.83
CA LEU A 183 27.51 13.74 -6.21
C LEU A 183 28.08 14.45 -4.99
N LEU A 184 27.25 14.79 -4.00
CA LEU A 184 27.70 15.42 -2.76
C LEU A 184 28.73 14.54 -2.03
N THR A 185 28.49 13.22 -1.91
CA THR A 185 29.45 12.32 -1.26
C THR A 185 30.77 12.26 -2.01
N ASN A 186 30.75 12.34 -3.34
CA ASN A 186 31.98 12.40 -4.14
C ASN A 186 32.73 13.72 -3.90
N GLU A 187 32.04 14.86 -3.90
CA GLU A 187 32.63 16.17 -3.60
C GLU A 187 33.20 16.22 -2.17
N GLU A 188 32.48 15.72 -1.17
CA GLU A 188 32.97 15.61 0.21
C GLU A 188 34.23 14.75 0.31
N ASN A 189 34.30 13.65 -0.45
CA ASN A 189 35.47 12.78 -0.48
C ASN A 189 36.67 13.48 -1.14
N LEU A 190 36.44 14.24 -2.23
CA LEU A 190 37.48 15.04 -2.87
C LEU A 190 38.00 16.14 -1.92
N LEU A 191 37.11 16.83 -1.20
CA LEU A 191 37.48 17.84 -0.21
C LEU A 191 38.28 17.22 0.95
N LYS A 192 37.84 16.10 1.51
CA LYS A 192 38.58 15.37 2.55
C LYS A 192 39.97 14.96 2.07
N GLN A 193 40.07 14.48 0.83
CA GLN A 193 41.36 14.15 0.22
C GLN A 193 42.24 15.39 0.09
N LEU A 194 41.71 16.51 -0.42
CA LEU A 194 42.46 17.76 -0.56
C LEU A 194 42.94 18.28 0.80
N CYS A 195 42.09 18.29 1.83
CA CYS A 195 42.48 18.71 3.17
C CYS A 195 43.63 17.86 3.74
N LYS A 196 43.58 16.54 3.52
CA LYS A 196 44.67 15.63 3.91
C LYS A 196 45.96 15.93 3.13
N GLU A 197 45.87 16.12 1.82
CA GLU A 197 47.02 16.44 0.97
C GLU A 197 47.66 17.80 1.35
N LEU A 198 46.84 18.81 1.66
CA LEU A 198 47.31 20.12 2.14
C LEU A 198 47.95 20.04 3.53
N THR A 199 47.38 19.25 4.44
CA THR A 199 47.95 19.02 5.78
C THR A 199 49.35 18.42 5.67
N ILE A 200 49.55 17.48 4.75
CA ILE A 200 50.86 16.87 4.47
C ILE A 200 51.81 17.89 3.83
N ALA A 201 51.35 18.66 2.84
CA ALA A 201 52.19 19.61 2.11
C ALA A 201 52.67 20.79 2.98
N LEU A 202 51.84 21.21 3.94
CA LEU A 202 52.09 22.39 4.78
C LEU A 202 52.50 22.03 6.21
N SER A 203 52.82 20.77 6.51
CA SER A 203 53.20 20.32 7.86
C SER A 203 54.39 21.09 8.45
N ASP A 204 55.29 21.56 7.58
CA ASP A 204 56.52 22.26 7.94
C ASP A 204 56.32 23.79 8.06
N VAL A 205 55.11 24.28 7.76
CA VAL A 205 54.72 25.68 7.90
C VAL A 205 54.07 25.87 9.26
N THR A 206 54.61 26.82 10.01
CA THR A 206 54.20 27.14 11.37
C THR A 206 53.76 28.59 11.44
N LEU A 207 52.59 28.86 12.02
CA LEU A 207 52.10 30.21 12.24
C LEU A 207 52.38 30.65 13.68
N SER A 208 52.83 31.90 13.83
CA SER A 208 53.01 32.51 15.15
C SER A 208 51.66 33.07 15.63
N ASN A 209 51.16 32.60 16.76
CA ASN A 209 49.97 33.16 17.38
C ASN A 209 50.31 34.46 18.13
N ASN A 210 49.91 35.59 17.55
CA ASN A 210 49.82 36.85 18.26
C ASN A 210 48.46 36.94 18.96
N THR A 211 48.25 36.11 19.98
CA THR A 211 47.15 36.30 20.94
C THR A 211 47.74 37.00 22.17
N SER A 212 47.09 38.05 22.66
CA SER A 212 47.53 38.86 23.81
C SER A 212 47.57 38.09 25.15
N ASP A 213 47.34 36.78 25.13
CA ASP A 213 47.27 35.92 26.30
C ASP A 213 48.56 35.10 26.45
N ILE A 214 49.33 35.42 27.48
CA ILE A 214 50.71 34.97 27.73
C ILE A 214 50.80 33.43 27.92
N SER A 215 49.67 32.75 28.12
CA SER A 215 49.59 31.30 28.36
C SER A 215 49.46 30.42 27.09
N LEU A 216 49.26 31.01 25.89
CA LEU A 216 49.16 30.28 24.61
C LEU A 216 50.03 30.91 23.51
N LYS A 217 51.34 31.05 23.76
CA LYS A 217 52.35 31.13 22.69
C LYS A 217 52.44 29.78 21.97
N GLY A 218 51.35 29.38 21.33
CA GLY A 218 51.23 28.12 20.61
C GLY A 218 51.55 28.33 19.14
N ILE A 219 52.56 27.63 18.64
CA ILE A 219 52.79 27.49 17.21
C ILE A 219 51.58 26.77 16.61
N GLU A 220 50.81 27.45 15.75
CA GLU A 220 49.67 26.83 15.08
C GLU A 220 50.18 26.04 13.87
N ARG A 221 49.87 24.74 13.85
CA ARG A 221 50.17 23.81 12.76
C ARG A 221 48.88 23.37 12.10
N ILE A 222 48.93 23.15 10.79
CA ILE A 222 47.78 22.64 10.04
C ILE A 222 47.40 21.23 10.51
N THR A 223 46.10 20.98 10.68
CA THR A 223 45.53 19.65 10.94
C THR A 223 44.37 19.41 9.97
N GLU A 224 44.01 18.15 9.73
CA GLU A 224 42.99 17.79 8.74
C GLU A 224 41.62 18.45 8.97
N THR A 225 41.28 18.76 10.24
CA THR A 225 40.02 19.43 10.64
C THR A 225 40.16 20.95 10.78
N SER A 226 41.38 21.48 10.72
CA SER A 226 41.67 22.91 10.95
C SER A 226 42.23 23.61 9.70
N VAL A 227 42.23 22.96 8.54
CA VAL A 227 42.77 23.51 7.28
C VAL A 227 42.19 24.89 6.98
N GLU A 228 40.87 25.04 7.09
CA GLU A 228 40.18 26.28 6.72
C GLU A 228 40.43 27.43 7.71
N SER A 229 40.50 27.12 9.01
CA SER A 229 40.92 28.07 10.05
C SER A 229 42.37 28.52 9.84
N PHE A 230 43.27 27.58 9.51
CA PHE A 230 44.68 27.86 9.22
C PHE A 230 44.85 28.75 7.98
N LEU A 231 44.09 28.49 6.91
CA LEU A 231 44.10 29.33 5.69
C LEU A 231 43.53 30.74 5.98
N SER A 232 42.45 30.85 6.75
CA SER A 232 41.89 32.14 7.17
C SER A 232 42.86 32.96 8.02
N ARG A 233 43.62 32.27 8.88
CA ARG A 233 44.70 32.87 9.68
C ARG A 233 45.83 33.39 8.80
N LEU A 234 46.24 32.60 7.80
CA LEU A 234 47.25 33.02 6.80
C LEU A 234 46.83 34.30 6.07
N GLU A 235 45.57 34.37 5.65
CA GLU A 235 45.02 35.55 4.97
C GLU A 235 45.04 36.79 5.88
N SER A 236 44.74 36.61 7.17
CA SER A 236 44.80 37.70 8.17
C SER A 236 46.24 38.24 8.38
N LEU A 237 47.27 37.41 8.16
CA LEU A 237 48.68 37.79 8.31
C LEU A 237 49.26 38.47 7.06
N LYS A 238 48.46 38.67 6.00
CA LYS A 238 48.89 39.28 4.73
C LYS A 238 49.53 40.67 4.87
N ASN A 239 49.12 41.43 5.88
CA ASN A 239 49.62 42.79 6.13
C ASN A 239 50.83 42.83 7.08
N SER A 240 51.36 41.67 7.52
CA SER A 240 52.50 41.59 8.42
C SER A 240 53.83 41.71 7.66
N SER A 241 54.88 42.23 8.32
CA SER A 241 56.22 42.37 7.73
C SER A 241 56.87 41.02 7.36
N SER A 242 56.43 39.91 7.98
CA SER A 242 56.93 38.56 7.73
C SER A 242 56.18 37.84 6.59
N TYR A 243 55.12 38.44 6.02
CA TYR A 243 54.28 37.81 5.00
C TYR A 243 55.07 37.34 3.77
N LEU A 244 56.07 38.11 3.31
CA LEU A 244 56.83 37.76 2.10
C LEU A 244 57.65 36.48 2.27
N GLU A 245 58.28 36.31 3.43
CA GLU A 245 59.08 35.13 3.76
C GLU A 245 58.19 33.91 3.98
N LEU A 246 57.09 34.09 4.71
CA LEU A 246 56.07 33.07 4.92
C LEU A 246 55.43 32.61 3.60
N SER A 247 55.06 33.55 2.73
CA SER A 247 54.50 33.30 1.41
C SER A 247 55.49 32.53 0.53
N SER A 248 56.76 32.93 0.50
CA SER A 248 57.81 32.22 -0.24
C SER A 248 57.96 30.78 0.23
N LYS A 249 57.95 30.56 1.56
CA LYS A 249 58.04 29.22 2.17
C LYS A 249 56.83 28.35 1.80
N ILE A 250 55.62 28.89 1.86
CA ILE A 250 54.38 28.18 1.48
C ILE A 250 54.40 27.82 -0.01
N ILE A 251 54.74 28.76 -0.88
CA ILE A 251 54.83 28.53 -2.32
C ILE A 251 55.84 27.43 -2.63
N GLN A 252 56.99 27.43 -1.96
CA GLN A 252 58.00 26.39 -2.12
C GLN A 252 57.51 25.03 -1.63
N SER A 253 56.85 24.96 -0.47
CA SER A 253 56.27 23.73 0.08
C SER A 253 55.21 23.14 -0.87
N ILE A 254 54.31 23.97 -1.41
CA ILE A 254 53.28 23.53 -2.36
C ILE A 254 53.92 23.07 -3.68
N ARG A 255 54.90 23.81 -4.22
CA ARG A 255 55.63 23.40 -5.44
C ARG A 255 56.33 22.05 -5.27
N LEU A 256 57.00 21.84 -4.15
CA LEU A 256 57.64 20.56 -3.82
C LEU A 256 56.61 19.45 -3.66
N ALA A 257 55.47 19.73 -3.05
CA ALA A 257 54.38 18.78 -2.90
C ALA A 257 53.77 18.37 -4.26
N CYS A 258 53.59 19.31 -5.19
CA CYS A 258 53.17 19.04 -6.56
C CYS A 258 54.21 18.18 -7.32
N GLN A 259 55.50 18.49 -7.20
CA GLN A 259 56.58 17.70 -7.83
C GLN A 259 56.64 16.27 -7.29
N LYS A 260 56.45 16.10 -5.98
CA LYS A 260 56.40 14.78 -5.31
C LYS A 260 55.08 14.04 -5.54
N LYS A 261 54.12 14.62 -6.28
CA LYS A 261 52.76 14.10 -6.50
C LYS A 261 52.01 13.80 -5.19
N THR A 262 52.29 14.57 -4.14
CA THR A 262 51.59 14.44 -2.85
C THR A 262 50.26 15.18 -2.86
N ILE A 263 50.13 16.26 -3.65
CA ILE A 263 48.83 16.87 -3.96
C ILE A 263 48.38 16.40 -5.34
N LYS A 264 47.51 15.39 -5.40
CA LYS A 264 47.12 14.73 -6.65
C LYS A 264 45.99 15.46 -7.37
N LEU A 265 45.11 16.13 -6.62
CA LEU A 265 43.97 16.86 -7.21
C LEU A 265 44.41 18.07 -8.07
N LEU A 266 45.49 18.77 -7.70
CA LEU A 266 46.02 19.92 -8.45
C LEU A 266 46.87 19.52 -9.67
N THR A 267 47.22 18.24 -9.81
CA THR A 267 48.11 17.78 -10.89
C THR A 267 47.39 17.39 -12.19
N TYR A 268 46.05 17.42 -12.20
CA TYR A 268 45.26 17.06 -13.39
C TYR A 268 45.05 18.21 -14.41
N GLU A 269 45.44 19.45 -14.10
CA GLU A 269 45.28 20.60 -15.01
C GLU A 269 46.56 21.08 -15.73
N ILE A 270 47.69 20.37 -15.62
CA ILE A 270 48.97 20.80 -16.23
C ILE A 270 49.43 19.87 -17.38
N ASN A 271 48.51 19.21 -18.07
CA ASN A 271 48.83 18.48 -19.33
C ASN A 271 47.96 18.97 -20.48
#